data_AF-A0A6J7VYX0-F1
#
_entry.id   AF-A0A6J7VYX0-F1
#
_cell.length_a   1.000
_cell.length_b   1.000
_cell.length_c   1.000
_cell.angle_alpha   90.00
_cell.angle_beta   90.00
_cell.angle_gamma   90.00
#
_symmetry.space_group_name_H-M   'P 1'
#
loop_
_entity.id
_entity.type
_entity.pdbx_description
1 polymer ?
#
loop_
_entity_poly.entity_id
_entity_poly.type
_entity_poly.pdbx_seq_one_letter_code
_entity_poly.pdbx_strand_id
1 'polypeptide(L)'
;MIIRRLIVSCSLLVALVACSNRADLSEPATSTPSPDSSEATTTQAPQSDAVMFGDIASPCGPAIDGVTPSIAADENGGSADAIAIATGSDKGNSFISGLNGELFDAAIAFEGWCNAQGGIAGMPLKVIDADAKLFEVPIQIENVCANAFAMVGGGWAFDDQEFPRFHECGMIDVAGFVVTAAKSQADNTFSPLPNPSNLKDQGWFKWAVAQRPEAMQHFATVYSDILTSQIVQEQYLEGAKIIGGVTVVDQVAYNSVGETSWLPIAQRLKNSGVRAVSLVGVPEVLPQLTKALEELDYSLDLIMVDAGFYADVLITGGGSSVEGVVVRTSYALFEEADRVPAVRDYLDMMKTYQPSGKVSGLGMQSLSAFLLFSTAAKNCVVNNAGLLTRSCIAQEISKISEWTGGGLHALSSPGTNQPSPCYQMIVVKNGKFSRMYPPLEPTAADRALIPTVEITEDGWACDESTLVPLVGDYGDVSVGKIPN
;
A
#
# COMPACT_ATOMS: atom_id res chain seq x y z
N MET A 1 -10.92 -16.21 55.87
CA MET A 1 -10.96 -15.18 56.93
C MET A 1 -11.93 -14.09 56.50
N ILE A 2 -13.00 -13.90 57.27
CA ILE A 2 -13.91 -12.73 57.36
C ILE A 2 -14.24 -11.91 56.07
N ILE A 3 -15.49 -12.11 55.64
CA ILE A 3 -16.41 -11.23 54.91
C ILE A 3 -16.22 -9.71 55.16
N ARG A 4 -16.29 -8.88 54.09
CA ARG A 4 -17.20 -7.70 54.05
C ARG A 4 -17.39 -7.09 52.66
N ARG A 5 -18.62 -7.15 52.15
CA ARG A 5 -19.21 -6.15 51.22
C ARG A 5 -19.93 -5.08 52.05
N LEU A 6 -19.88 -3.81 51.65
CA LEU A 6 -20.92 -2.78 51.92
C LEU A 6 -20.77 -1.69 50.83
N ILE A 7 -21.78 -1.47 49.98
CA ILE A 7 -22.70 -0.30 49.97
C ILE A 7 -21.96 1.02 49.60
N VAL A 8 -22.31 1.69 48.50
CA VAL A 8 -23.38 2.72 48.44
C VAL A 8 -24.30 2.59 47.20
N SER A 9 -25.60 2.84 47.42
CA SER A 9 -26.60 3.13 46.37
C SER A 9 -27.25 4.50 46.61
N CYS A 10 -27.41 5.32 45.57
CA CYS A 10 -28.49 6.32 45.37
C CYS A 10 -28.31 6.96 43.97
N SER A 11 -29.28 6.89 43.05
CA SER A 11 -30.46 7.79 42.90
C SER A 11 -30.11 9.09 42.14
N LEU A 12 -30.89 9.64 41.19
CA LEU A 12 -32.25 9.32 40.70
C LEU A 12 -32.51 10.01 39.31
N LEU A 13 -33.54 9.56 38.56
CA LEU A 13 -34.35 10.20 37.46
C LEU A 13 -33.73 11.34 36.59
N VAL A 14 -33.69 11.28 35.24
CA VAL A 14 -34.75 11.21 34.20
C VAL A 14 -35.64 12.47 34.08
N ALA A 15 -35.57 13.13 32.90
CA ALA A 15 -36.67 13.91 32.31
C ALA A 15 -36.54 13.96 30.76
N LEU A 16 -37.60 13.56 30.05
CA LEU A 16 -37.78 13.68 28.60
C LEU A 16 -38.87 14.72 28.32
N VAL A 17 -38.69 15.61 27.35
CA VAL A 17 -39.79 16.37 26.69
C VAL A 17 -39.45 16.54 25.20
N ALA A 18 -40.46 16.42 24.34
CA ALA A 18 -40.33 16.39 22.87
C ALA A 18 -40.89 17.63 22.15
N CYS A 19 -40.45 17.79 20.90
CA CYS A 19 -41.05 18.47 19.73
C CYS A 19 -42.15 19.54 19.88
N SER A 20 -42.03 20.65 19.12
CA SER A 20 -42.94 20.93 17.97
C SER A 20 -42.63 22.22 17.17
N ASN A 21 -43.12 22.24 15.92
CA ASN A 21 -42.96 23.28 14.88
C ASN A 21 -43.64 24.63 15.18
N ARG A 22 -43.37 25.62 14.31
CA ARG A 22 -44.29 26.73 14.02
C ARG A 22 -44.24 27.16 12.55
N ALA A 23 -45.39 27.50 11.97
CA ALA A 23 -45.59 27.97 10.60
C ALA A 23 -46.59 29.15 10.56
N ASP A 24 -46.99 29.56 9.34
CA ASP A 24 -48.05 30.55 8.98
C ASP A 24 -47.63 32.06 9.03
N LEU A 25 -48.05 33.00 8.14
CA LEU A 25 -49.21 33.11 7.20
C LEU A 25 -48.92 33.90 5.87
N SER A 26 -49.75 33.66 4.82
CA SER A 26 -50.28 34.44 3.65
C SER A 26 -49.87 35.92 3.36
N GLU A 27 -50.03 36.60 2.18
CA GLU A 27 -50.57 36.39 0.78
C GLU A 27 -50.31 37.69 -0.09
N PRO A 28 -50.84 37.95 -1.34
CA PRO A 28 -51.21 37.10 -2.51
C PRO A 28 -50.76 37.61 -3.94
N ALA A 29 -50.82 36.70 -4.93
CA ALA A 29 -51.20 36.84 -6.37
C ALA A 29 -50.58 37.87 -7.37
N THR A 30 -50.06 37.36 -8.50
CA THR A 30 -50.51 37.70 -9.89
C THR A 30 -50.10 36.60 -10.89
N SER A 31 -50.78 36.50 -12.04
CA SER A 31 -50.90 35.24 -12.82
C SER A 31 -50.69 35.36 -14.34
N THR A 32 -50.03 34.37 -14.95
CA THR A 32 -50.11 34.04 -16.39
C THR A 32 -49.83 32.53 -16.63
N PRO A 33 -50.46 31.82 -17.60
CA PRO A 33 -50.53 30.34 -17.56
C PRO A 33 -49.81 29.56 -18.69
N SER A 34 -49.69 28.24 -18.44
CA SER A 34 -49.52 27.11 -19.40
C SER A 34 -48.12 26.79 -19.96
N PRO A 35 -47.85 25.52 -20.37
CA PRO A 35 -48.70 24.32 -20.32
C PRO A 35 -48.15 23.12 -19.52
N ASP A 36 -49.08 22.21 -19.28
CA ASP A 36 -48.97 20.84 -18.79
C ASP A 36 -47.72 20.03 -19.19
N SER A 37 -47.01 19.48 -18.20
CA SER A 37 -46.10 18.34 -18.35
C SER A 37 -46.21 17.45 -17.13
N SER A 38 -46.90 16.32 -17.29
CA SER A 38 -47.16 15.34 -16.24
C SER A 38 -45.88 14.79 -15.62
N GLU A 39 -45.62 15.11 -14.35
CA GLU A 39 -44.58 14.49 -13.56
C GLU A 39 -44.93 13.01 -13.31
N ALA A 40 -44.20 12.11 -13.95
CA ALA A 40 -44.11 10.74 -13.49
C ALA A 40 -43.19 10.73 -12.26
N THR A 41 -43.77 10.69 -11.06
CA THR A 41 -43.01 10.46 -9.82
C THR A 41 -42.41 9.05 -9.86
N THR A 42 -41.19 8.91 -10.36
CA THR A 42 -40.41 7.69 -10.18
C THR A 42 -40.09 7.55 -8.70
N THR A 43 -40.82 6.68 -8.02
CA THR A 43 -40.52 6.28 -6.66
C THR A 43 -39.12 5.68 -6.64
N GLN A 44 -38.14 6.47 -6.21
CA GLN A 44 -36.78 6.00 -6.01
C GLN A 44 -36.85 4.90 -4.95
N ALA A 45 -36.47 3.67 -5.31
CA ALA A 45 -36.29 2.61 -4.34
C ALA A 45 -35.32 3.11 -3.26
N PRO A 46 -35.51 2.76 -1.97
CA PRO A 46 -34.52 3.11 -0.97
C PRO A 46 -33.18 2.51 -1.41
N GLN A 47 -32.19 3.37 -1.65
CA GLN A 47 -30.81 2.90 -1.73
C GLN A 47 -30.56 2.11 -0.45
N SER A 48 -30.18 0.84 -0.57
CA SER A 48 -29.52 0.20 0.56
C SER A 48 -28.28 1.05 0.84
N ASP A 49 -28.10 1.46 2.10
CA ASP A 49 -26.87 2.11 2.55
C ASP A 49 -25.72 1.15 2.24
N ALA A 50 -25.06 1.37 1.10
CA ALA A 50 -24.02 0.48 0.63
C ALA A 50 -22.87 0.54 1.65
N VAL A 51 -22.37 -0.62 2.06
CA VAL A 51 -21.15 -0.65 2.87
C VAL A 51 -20.07 0.04 2.05
N MET A 52 -19.46 1.08 2.61
CA MET A 52 -18.36 1.81 1.98
C MET A 52 -17.03 1.31 2.55
N PHE A 53 -15.97 1.52 1.79
CA PHE A 53 -14.59 1.50 2.29
C PHE A 53 -13.93 2.80 1.82
N GLY A 54 -13.71 3.74 2.73
CA GLY A 54 -13.28 5.09 2.35
C GLY A 54 -14.29 5.77 1.41
N ASP A 55 -13.84 6.15 0.21
CA ASP A 55 -14.69 6.75 -0.83
C ASP A 55 -15.31 5.73 -1.84
N ILE A 56 -14.88 4.46 -1.83
CA ILE A 56 -15.43 3.43 -2.73
C ILE A 56 -16.55 2.61 -2.08
N ALA A 57 -17.54 2.22 -2.89
CA ALA A 57 -18.53 1.23 -2.48
C ALA A 57 -17.86 -0.15 -2.34
N SER A 58 -18.25 -0.91 -1.31
CA SER A 58 -17.67 -2.22 -1.04
C SER A 58 -17.77 -3.15 -2.25
N PRO A 59 -16.66 -3.78 -2.67
CA PRO A 59 -16.71 -4.84 -3.67
C PRO A 59 -17.33 -6.13 -3.11
N CYS A 60 -17.42 -6.25 -1.78
CA CYS A 60 -18.02 -7.38 -1.10
C CYS A 60 -19.53 -7.19 -0.90
N GLY A 61 -20.27 -8.29 -0.77
CA GLY A 61 -21.71 -8.30 -0.68
C GLY A 61 -22.33 -9.67 -0.97
N PRO A 62 -23.66 -9.80 -0.78
CA PRO A 62 -24.39 -11.03 -1.10
C PRO A 62 -24.41 -11.32 -2.61
N ALA A 63 -25.02 -12.46 -2.98
CA ALA A 63 -25.27 -12.81 -4.37
C ALA A 63 -26.00 -11.69 -5.12
N ILE A 64 -25.60 -11.46 -6.38
CA ILE A 64 -26.24 -10.47 -7.26
C ILE A 64 -27.53 -11.08 -7.80
N ASP A 65 -28.65 -10.35 -7.70
CA ASP A 65 -29.96 -10.84 -8.13
C ASP A 65 -29.94 -11.33 -9.58
N GLY A 66 -30.34 -12.60 -9.77
CA GLY A 66 -30.38 -13.25 -11.09
C GLY A 66 -29.03 -13.74 -11.63
N VAL A 67 -27.92 -13.52 -10.92
CA VAL A 67 -26.59 -14.03 -11.29
C VAL A 67 -26.16 -15.11 -10.30
N THR A 68 -25.91 -16.33 -10.80
CA THR A 68 -25.31 -17.41 -9.99
C THR A 68 -23.81 -17.38 -10.20
N PRO A 69 -23.01 -17.01 -9.19
CA PRO A 69 -21.57 -16.95 -9.33
C PRO A 69 -20.96 -18.37 -9.34
N SER A 70 -19.85 -18.55 -10.04
CA SER A 70 -19.11 -19.82 -10.17
C SER A 70 -17.66 -19.54 -10.55
N ILE A 71 -16.77 -20.52 -10.37
CA ILE A 71 -15.34 -20.43 -10.73
C ILE A 71 -15.04 -21.46 -11.83
N ALA A 72 -14.22 -21.11 -12.82
CA ALA A 72 -13.74 -22.05 -13.83
C ALA A 72 -13.07 -23.28 -13.18
N ALA A 73 -13.47 -24.48 -13.62
CA ALA A 73 -13.16 -25.72 -12.92
C ALA A 73 -11.67 -26.10 -12.94
N ASP A 74 -10.92 -25.59 -13.91
CA ASP A 74 -9.48 -25.70 -14.10
C ASP A 74 -8.67 -24.62 -13.36
N GLU A 75 -9.31 -23.53 -12.91
CA GLU A 75 -8.68 -22.44 -12.17
C GLU A 75 -9.02 -22.42 -10.66
N ASN A 76 -9.97 -23.26 -10.20
CA ASN A 76 -10.58 -23.15 -8.87
C ASN A 76 -9.72 -23.58 -7.66
N GLY A 77 -8.43 -23.90 -7.84
CA GLY A 77 -7.57 -24.33 -6.74
C GLY A 77 -8.04 -25.58 -5.99
N GLY A 78 -8.83 -26.44 -6.64
CA GLY A 78 -9.41 -27.65 -6.04
C GLY A 78 -10.72 -27.43 -5.25
N SER A 79 -11.29 -26.22 -5.25
CA SER A 79 -12.52 -25.89 -4.52
C SER A 79 -13.41 -24.91 -5.28
N ALA A 80 -14.66 -25.31 -5.60
CA ALA A 80 -15.65 -24.41 -6.19
C ALA A 80 -16.43 -23.57 -5.14
N ASP A 81 -16.31 -23.90 -3.85
CA ASP A 81 -17.15 -23.33 -2.77
C ASP A 81 -16.66 -21.96 -2.28
N ALA A 82 -15.44 -21.56 -2.62
CA ALA A 82 -14.80 -20.32 -2.18
C ALA A 82 -13.73 -19.89 -3.19
N ILE A 83 -13.52 -18.58 -3.33
CA ILE A 83 -12.41 -18.02 -4.11
C ILE A 83 -11.14 -18.17 -3.28
N ALA A 84 -10.32 -19.17 -3.63
CA ALA A 84 -9.04 -19.43 -2.99
C ALA A 84 -8.00 -18.41 -3.44
N ILE A 85 -7.47 -17.61 -2.50
CA ILE A 85 -6.51 -16.54 -2.76
C ILE A 85 -5.20 -16.85 -2.04
N ALA A 86 -4.08 -16.83 -2.74
CA ALA A 86 -2.77 -16.91 -2.11
C ALA A 86 -2.21 -15.51 -1.79
N THR A 87 -1.62 -15.34 -0.62
CA THR A 87 -0.90 -14.12 -0.24
C THR A 87 0.53 -14.48 0.13
N GLY A 88 1.46 -14.10 -0.75
CA GLY A 88 2.91 -14.23 -0.54
C GLY A 88 3.39 -13.35 0.62
N SER A 89 4.25 -13.91 1.47
CA SER A 89 4.99 -13.17 2.49
C SER A 89 6.32 -13.87 2.80
N ASP A 90 7.17 -13.26 3.62
CA ASP A 90 8.45 -13.83 4.08
C ASP A 90 8.50 -13.94 5.61
N LYS A 91 7.32 -14.01 6.26
CA LYS A 91 7.19 -13.84 7.72
C LYS A 91 7.90 -14.93 8.53
N GLY A 92 8.06 -16.12 7.96
CA GLY A 92 8.80 -17.24 8.53
C GLY A 92 10.32 -17.14 8.37
N ASN A 93 10.85 -16.06 7.79
CA ASN A 93 12.28 -15.79 7.67
C ASN A 93 12.97 -15.84 9.05
N SER A 94 14.00 -16.69 9.16
CA SER A 94 14.75 -16.92 10.40
C SER A 94 15.83 -15.87 10.70
N PHE A 95 16.20 -15.06 9.70
CA PHE A 95 17.19 -13.99 9.82
C PHE A 95 16.55 -12.65 10.17
N ILE A 96 15.41 -12.34 9.55
CA ILE A 96 14.61 -11.12 9.79
C ILE A 96 13.17 -11.54 10.09
N SER A 97 12.86 -11.73 11.37
CA SER A 97 11.62 -12.36 11.80
C SER A 97 10.37 -11.53 11.50
N GLY A 98 9.39 -12.13 10.82
CA GLY A 98 8.12 -11.49 10.49
C GLY A 98 8.18 -10.54 9.29
N LEU A 99 9.24 -10.56 8.48
CA LEU A 99 9.35 -9.78 7.24
C LEU A 99 8.09 -9.95 6.36
N ASN A 100 7.51 -8.84 5.87
CA ASN A 100 6.32 -8.82 5.02
C ASN A 100 5.05 -9.47 5.65
N GLY A 101 5.03 -9.74 6.97
CA GLY A 101 3.91 -10.40 7.64
C GLY A 101 2.61 -9.60 7.65
N GLU A 102 2.71 -8.26 7.62
CA GLU A 102 1.60 -7.32 7.43
C GLU A 102 0.74 -7.59 6.20
N LEU A 103 1.31 -8.15 5.12
CA LEU A 103 0.60 -8.44 3.88
C LEU A 103 -0.44 -9.54 4.10
N PHE A 104 -0.03 -10.58 4.81
CA PHE A 104 -0.85 -11.71 5.20
C PHE A 104 -1.83 -11.34 6.32
N ASP A 105 -1.41 -10.52 7.29
CA ASP A 105 -2.32 -10.02 8.33
C ASP A 105 -3.45 -9.16 7.74
N ALA A 106 -3.14 -8.30 6.76
CA ALA A 106 -4.14 -7.54 6.01
C ALA A 106 -5.07 -8.44 5.17
N ALA A 107 -4.53 -9.51 4.57
CA ALA A 107 -5.31 -10.50 3.83
C ALA A 107 -6.33 -11.22 4.72
N ILE A 108 -5.93 -11.69 5.91
CA ILE A 108 -6.82 -12.33 6.89
C ILE A 108 -7.88 -11.35 7.38
N ALA A 109 -7.51 -10.08 7.63
CA ALA A 109 -8.47 -9.06 8.01
C ALA A 109 -9.51 -8.80 6.90
N PHE A 110 -9.08 -8.75 5.64
CA PHE A 110 -9.95 -8.57 4.49
C PHE A 110 -10.85 -9.78 4.23
N GLU A 111 -10.35 -11.01 4.38
CA GLU A 111 -11.18 -12.24 4.30
C GLU A 111 -12.36 -12.14 5.27
N GLY A 112 -12.09 -11.84 6.54
CA GLY A 112 -13.13 -11.69 7.56
C GLY A 112 -14.13 -10.58 7.22
N TRP A 113 -13.64 -9.42 6.82
CA TRP A 113 -14.47 -8.26 6.45
C TRP A 113 -15.34 -8.50 5.22
N CYS A 114 -14.80 -9.15 4.20
CA CYS A 114 -15.52 -9.46 2.96
C CYS A 114 -16.54 -10.57 3.19
N ASN A 115 -16.17 -11.64 3.90
CA ASN A 115 -17.06 -12.77 4.20
C ASN A 115 -18.21 -12.36 5.13
N ALA A 116 -17.98 -11.44 6.07
CA ALA A 116 -19.04 -10.86 6.90
C ALA A 116 -20.12 -10.11 6.10
N GLN A 117 -19.81 -9.64 4.89
CA GLN A 117 -20.75 -9.01 3.96
C GLN A 117 -21.40 -9.98 2.97
N GLY A 118 -20.99 -11.26 2.96
CA GLY A 118 -21.44 -12.28 2.01
C GLY A 118 -20.41 -12.68 0.95
N GLY A 119 -19.16 -12.21 1.04
CA GLY A 119 -18.08 -12.52 0.09
C GLY A 119 -18.09 -11.61 -1.14
N ILE A 120 -17.53 -12.05 -2.27
CA ILE A 120 -17.60 -11.33 -3.55
C ILE A 120 -18.79 -11.85 -4.33
N ALA A 121 -19.81 -11.01 -4.52
CA ALA A 121 -21.05 -11.37 -5.21
C ALA A 121 -21.65 -12.69 -4.69
N GLY A 122 -21.60 -12.92 -3.37
CA GLY A 122 -22.09 -14.15 -2.72
C GLY A 122 -21.08 -15.31 -2.60
N MET A 123 -19.89 -15.23 -3.19
CA MET A 123 -18.85 -16.27 -3.04
C MET A 123 -17.85 -15.89 -1.93
N PRO A 124 -17.65 -16.73 -0.90
CA PRO A 124 -16.70 -16.43 0.15
C PRO A 124 -15.26 -16.46 -0.36
N LEU A 125 -14.40 -15.66 0.28
CA LEU A 125 -12.96 -15.71 0.15
C LEU A 125 -12.36 -16.76 1.09
N LYS A 126 -11.22 -17.32 0.69
CA LYS A 126 -10.35 -18.12 1.56
C LYS A 126 -8.89 -17.84 1.24
N VAL A 127 -8.18 -17.22 2.17
CA VAL A 127 -6.77 -16.87 2.05
C VAL A 127 -5.90 -18.09 2.36
N ILE A 128 -4.83 -18.23 1.59
CA ILE A 128 -3.80 -19.26 1.67
C ILE A 128 -2.48 -18.55 2.01
N ASP A 129 -1.85 -19.01 3.09
CA ASP A 129 -0.54 -18.56 3.53
C ASP A 129 0.54 -19.08 2.58
N ALA A 130 1.17 -18.19 1.82
CA ALA A 130 2.26 -18.49 0.90
C ALA A 130 3.59 -17.92 1.42
N ASP A 131 3.89 -18.20 2.68
CA ASP A 131 5.12 -17.82 3.39
C ASP A 131 6.36 -18.51 2.81
N ALA A 132 7.14 -17.77 2.01
CA ALA A 132 8.37 -18.25 1.41
C ALA A 132 9.56 -18.24 2.38
N LYS A 133 9.41 -17.76 3.62
CA LYS A 133 10.50 -17.68 4.61
C LYS A 133 11.81 -17.12 4.03
N LEU A 134 11.71 -16.12 3.15
CA LEU A 134 12.77 -15.55 2.32
C LEU A 134 13.30 -16.45 1.16
N PHE A 135 13.46 -17.77 1.31
CA PHE A 135 14.18 -18.60 0.31
C PHE A 135 13.38 -19.77 -0.29
N GLU A 136 12.09 -19.88 0.01
CA GLU A 136 11.21 -20.98 -0.42
C GLU A 136 10.20 -20.55 -1.49
N VAL A 137 10.43 -19.46 -2.23
CA VAL A 137 9.54 -18.98 -3.31
C VAL A 137 9.23 -20.10 -4.34
N PRO A 138 10.20 -20.89 -4.83
CA PRO A 138 9.91 -22.03 -5.72
C PRO A 138 9.06 -23.14 -5.08
N ILE A 139 9.04 -23.26 -3.76
CA ILE A 139 8.17 -24.21 -3.04
C ILE A 139 6.76 -23.63 -2.93
N GLN A 140 6.65 -22.33 -2.63
CA GLN A 140 5.37 -21.67 -2.50
C GLN A 140 4.65 -21.51 -3.82
N ILE A 141 5.33 -21.25 -4.95
CA ILE A 141 4.64 -21.16 -6.24
C ILE A 141 3.99 -22.49 -6.66
N GLU A 142 4.55 -23.65 -6.28
CA GLU A 142 3.87 -24.95 -6.48
C GLU A 142 2.63 -25.11 -5.58
N ASN A 143 2.70 -24.66 -4.33
CA ASN A 143 1.55 -24.61 -3.42
C ASN A 143 0.44 -23.70 -3.97
N VAL A 144 0.81 -22.53 -4.50
CA VAL A 144 -0.09 -21.55 -5.14
C VAL A 144 -0.74 -22.16 -6.39
N CYS A 145 0.05 -22.67 -7.33
CA CYS A 145 -0.45 -23.29 -8.56
C CYS A 145 -1.39 -24.48 -8.32
N ALA A 146 -1.21 -25.22 -7.21
CA ALA A 146 -2.07 -26.36 -6.86
C ALA A 146 -3.38 -25.96 -6.16
N ASN A 147 -3.41 -24.85 -5.40
CA ASN A 147 -4.49 -24.57 -4.45
C ASN A 147 -5.17 -23.20 -4.60
N ALA A 148 -4.68 -22.29 -5.47
CA ALA A 148 -5.20 -20.92 -5.58
C ALA A 148 -5.90 -20.62 -6.92
N PHE A 149 -6.94 -19.80 -6.86
CA PHE A 149 -7.51 -19.11 -8.02
C PHE A 149 -6.69 -17.90 -8.44
N ALA A 150 -6.15 -17.13 -7.48
CA ALA A 150 -5.33 -15.96 -7.74
C ALA A 150 -4.30 -15.73 -6.63
N MET A 151 -3.22 -15.01 -6.93
CA MET A 151 -2.40 -14.32 -5.93
C MET A 151 -2.96 -12.91 -5.71
N VAL A 152 -3.08 -12.47 -4.46
CA VAL A 152 -3.57 -11.11 -4.10
C VAL A 152 -2.88 -10.60 -2.83
N GLY A 153 -2.50 -9.32 -2.85
CA GLY A 153 -2.00 -8.56 -1.71
C GLY A 153 -0.65 -9.00 -1.15
N GLY A 154 -0.03 -10.02 -1.72
CA GLY A 154 1.25 -10.56 -1.28
C GLY A 154 2.47 -9.96 -1.98
N GLY A 155 3.64 -10.40 -1.55
CA GLY A 155 4.91 -10.11 -2.20
C GLY A 155 6.06 -10.86 -1.52
N TRP A 156 7.07 -11.21 -2.31
CA TRP A 156 8.28 -11.89 -1.85
C TRP A 156 9.51 -11.05 -2.15
N ALA A 157 10.54 -11.12 -1.30
CA ALA A 157 11.79 -10.40 -1.56
C ALA A 157 12.55 -10.90 -2.81
N PHE A 158 12.32 -12.13 -3.24
CA PHE A 158 12.82 -12.73 -4.49
C PHE A 158 11.64 -13.08 -5.41
N ASP A 159 10.90 -12.05 -5.81
CA ASP A 159 9.70 -12.18 -6.65
C ASP A 159 9.97 -12.67 -8.09
N ASP A 160 11.24 -12.73 -8.52
CA ASP A 160 11.68 -13.37 -9.77
C ASP A 160 11.63 -14.90 -9.71
N GLN A 161 11.71 -15.50 -8.52
CA GLN A 161 11.82 -16.96 -8.36
C GLN A 161 10.50 -17.72 -8.52
N GLU A 162 9.39 -17.03 -8.79
CA GLU A 162 8.12 -17.66 -9.18
C GLU A 162 8.10 -18.10 -10.66
N PHE A 163 8.99 -17.54 -11.50
CA PHE A 163 9.05 -17.83 -12.92
C PHE A 163 9.91 -19.07 -13.21
N PRO A 164 9.58 -19.88 -14.25
CA PRO A 164 8.45 -19.72 -15.18
C PRO A 164 7.12 -20.26 -14.61
N ARG A 165 7.13 -20.89 -13.43
CA ARG A 165 6.03 -21.71 -12.92
C ARG A 165 4.70 -20.95 -12.79
N PHE A 166 4.77 -19.68 -12.39
CA PHE A 166 3.65 -18.74 -12.36
C PHE A 166 2.87 -18.70 -13.71
N HIS A 167 3.58 -18.57 -14.84
CA HIS A 167 2.97 -18.59 -16.17
C HIS A 167 2.52 -19.99 -16.59
N GLU A 168 3.30 -21.03 -16.27
CA GLU A 168 2.97 -22.42 -16.65
C GLU A 168 1.63 -22.90 -16.05
N CYS A 169 1.28 -22.44 -14.85
CA CYS A 169 -0.01 -22.73 -14.22
C CYS A 169 -1.09 -21.68 -14.51
N GLY A 170 -0.80 -20.71 -15.40
CA GLY A 170 -1.73 -19.66 -15.83
C GLY A 170 -2.18 -18.73 -14.70
N MET A 171 -1.32 -18.46 -13.72
CA MET A 171 -1.67 -17.65 -12.55
C MET A 171 -1.86 -16.17 -12.92
N ILE A 172 -2.62 -15.47 -12.08
CA ILE A 172 -2.69 -14.00 -12.03
C ILE A 172 -2.25 -13.53 -10.64
N ASP A 173 -1.64 -12.36 -10.59
CA ASP A 173 -1.33 -11.69 -9.33
C ASP A 173 -1.87 -10.26 -9.32
N VAL A 174 -2.54 -9.89 -8.24
CA VAL A 174 -2.81 -8.50 -7.87
C VAL A 174 -1.94 -8.21 -6.67
N ALA A 175 -0.68 -7.90 -6.93
CA ALA A 175 0.41 -7.92 -5.95
C ALA A 175 0.26 -6.80 -4.92
N GLY A 176 0.64 -7.09 -3.68
CA GLY A 176 0.81 -6.10 -2.61
C GLY A 176 2.08 -5.26 -2.81
N PHE A 177 3.14 -5.83 -3.39
CA PHE A 177 4.27 -5.08 -3.95
C PHE A 177 4.96 -5.88 -5.06
N VAL A 178 5.73 -5.20 -5.91
CA VAL A 178 6.61 -5.79 -6.94
C VAL A 178 7.95 -5.05 -6.98
N VAL A 179 9.05 -5.73 -7.29
CA VAL A 179 10.38 -5.13 -7.29
C VAL A 179 11.24 -5.50 -8.50
N THR A 180 11.43 -6.78 -8.82
CA THR A 180 12.31 -7.17 -9.94
C THR A 180 11.72 -6.75 -11.29
N ALA A 181 12.56 -6.60 -12.32
CA ALA A 181 12.09 -6.31 -13.68
C ALA A 181 11.17 -7.42 -14.22
N ALA A 182 11.48 -8.68 -13.91
CA ALA A 182 10.64 -9.84 -14.19
C ALA A 182 9.22 -9.64 -13.65
N LYS A 183 9.05 -9.51 -12.33
CA LYS A 183 7.75 -9.40 -11.68
C LYS A 183 7.01 -8.09 -12.02
N SER A 184 7.70 -6.95 -11.90
CA SER A 184 7.08 -5.61 -12.05
C SER A 184 6.60 -5.28 -13.47
N GLN A 185 7.01 -6.08 -14.46
CA GLN A 185 6.55 -5.99 -15.84
C GLN A 185 5.95 -7.31 -16.34
N ALA A 186 5.59 -8.25 -15.44
CA ALA A 186 5.10 -9.55 -15.85
C ALA A 186 3.69 -9.48 -16.48
N ASP A 187 3.48 -10.26 -17.54
CA ASP A 187 2.14 -10.47 -18.07
C ASP A 187 1.31 -11.25 -17.02
N ASN A 188 0.06 -10.85 -16.77
CA ASN A 188 -0.79 -11.31 -15.66
C ASN A 188 -0.43 -10.83 -14.25
N THR A 189 0.55 -9.92 -14.07
CA THR A 189 0.77 -9.22 -12.79
C THR A 189 0.23 -7.80 -12.84
N PHE A 190 -0.51 -7.42 -11.80
CA PHE A 190 -1.07 -6.09 -11.58
C PHE A 190 -0.69 -5.61 -10.17
N SER A 191 -0.67 -4.30 -9.93
CA SER A 191 -0.47 -3.73 -8.59
C SER A 191 -1.35 -2.48 -8.42
N PRO A 192 -2.01 -2.27 -7.26
CA PRO A 192 -2.74 -1.03 -6.98
C PRO A 192 -1.82 0.19 -6.92
N LEU A 193 -0.53 0.00 -6.66
CA LEU A 193 0.53 1.01 -6.83
C LEU A 193 1.61 0.39 -7.71
N PRO A 194 1.53 0.56 -9.04
CA PRO A 194 2.54 0.08 -9.97
C PRO A 194 3.94 0.55 -9.60
N ASN A 195 4.92 -0.34 -9.77
CA ASN A 195 6.32 -0.06 -9.48
C ASN A 195 7.26 -0.61 -10.59
N PRO A 196 6.98 -0.37 -11.89
CA PRO A 196 7.80 -0.90 -12.99
C PRO A 196 9.28 -0.53 -12.83
N SER A 197 10.19 -1.43 -13.20
CA SER A 197 11.63 -1.22 -12.99
C SER A 197 12.24 -0.09 -13.82
N ASN A 198 11.59 0.32 -14.92
CA ASN A 198 12.06 1.30 -15.90
C ASN A 198 11.33 2.66 -15.88
N LEU A 199 10.40 2.89 -14.94
CA LEU A 199 9.70 4.16 -14.76
C LEU A 199 9.46 4.40 -13.27
N LYS A 200 10.12 5.40 -12.69
CA LYS A 200 10.07 5.66 -11.24
C LYS A 200 9.73 7.11 -10.94
N ASP A 201 8.93 7.33 -9.90
CA ASP A 201 8.91 8.63 -9.21
C ASP A 201 10.30 8.94 -8.65
N GLN A 202 10.72 10.20 -8.76
CA GLN A 202 11.91 10.77 -8.14
C GLN A 202 11.62 12.09 -7.39
N GLY A 203 10.36 12.31 -6.98
CA GLY A 203 9.94 13.52 -6.26
C GLY A 203 10.70 13.74 -4.96
N TRP A 204 11.00 12.66 -4.25
CA TRP A 204 11.86 12.69 -3.06
C TRP A 204 13.28 13.24 -3.30
N PHE A 205 13.90 13.00 -4.47
CA PHE A 205 15.20 13.61 -4.80
C PHE A 205 15.05 15.11 -5.12
N LYS A 206 13.99 15.52 -5.83
CA LYS A 206 13.70 16.96 -6.03
C LYS A 206 13.52 17.67 -4.69
N TRP A 207 12.77 17.06 -3.79
CA TRP A 207 12.57 17.53 -2.43
C TRP A 207 13.89 17.60 -1.63
N ALA A 208 14.72 16.56 -1.69
CA ALA A 208 15.97 16.49 -0.96
C ALA A 208 17.00 17.53 -1.45
N VAL A 209 17.08 17.74 -2.77
CA VAL A 209 17.93 18.78 -3.36
C VAL A 209 17.43 20.19 -3.01
N ALA A 210 16.11 20.41 -2.95
CA ALA A 210 15.55 21.69 -2.51
C ALA A 210 15.79 21.96 -1.01
N GLN A 211 15.63 20.96 -0.14
CA GLN A 211 15.63 21.11 1.33
C GLN A 211 16.98 20.85 2.01
N ARG A 212 17.89 20.13 1.36
CA ARG A 212 19.20 19.71 1.87
C ARG A 212 20.30 19.75 0.77
N PRO A 213 20.42 20.84 -0.01
CA PRO A 213 21.33 20.89 -1.16
C PRO A 213 22.79 20.59 -0.81
N GLU A 214 23.26 21.01 0.36
CA GLU A 214 24.63 20.73 0.83
C GLU A 214 24.83 19.25 1.18
N ALA A 215 23.87 18.63 1.88
CA ALA A 215 23.95 17.23 2.27
C ALA A 215 23.91 16.29 1.04
N MET A 216 23.12 16.66 0.03
CA MET A 216 23.05 15.92 -1.23
C MET A 216 24.34 15.99 -2.07
N GLN A 217 25.29 16.89 -1.76
CA GLN A 217 26.65 16.83 -2.33
C GLN A 217 27.54 15.72 -1.72
N HIS A 218 27.04 15.05 -0.67
CA HIS A 218 27.72 13.96 0.00
C HIS A 218 26.73 12.81 0.24
N PHE A 219 26.03 12.41 -0.82
CA PHE A 219 25.03 11.35 -0.77
C PHE A 219 25.70 9.96 -0.88
N ALA A 220 25.17 8.97 -0.17
CA ALA A 220 25.54 7.57 -0.35
C ALA A 220 24.33 6.64 -0.31
N THR A 221 24.47 5.46 -0.91
CA THR A 221 23.51 4.36 -0.78
C THR A 221 24.05 3.29 0.15
N VAL A 222 23.24 2.80 1.07
CA VAL A 222 23.52 1.60 1.86
C VAL A 222 22.50 0.54 1.44
N TYR A 223 22.91 -0.64 0.98
CA TYR A 223 21.99 -1.57 0.32
C TYR A 223 22.23 -3.04 0.70
N SER A 224 21.17 -3.82 0.75
CA SER A 224 21.26 -5.27 0.98
C SER A 224 21.96 -5.95 -0.19
N ASP A 225 22.90 -6.86 0.07
CA ASP A 225 23.60 -7.61 -0.98
C ASP A 225 22.74 -8.77 -1.52
N ILE A 226 21.68 -8.42 -2.24
CA ILE A 226 20.78 -9.30 -3.01
C ILE A 226 20.33 -8.56 -4.27
N LEU A 227 20.03 -9.31 -5.34
CA LEU A 227 19.61 -8.79 -6.65
C LEU A 227 18.53 -7.69 -6.55
N THR A 228 17.46 -7.97 -5.80
CA THR A 228 16.33 -7.06 -5.58
C THR A 228 16.75 -5.68 -5.03
N SER A 229 17.70 -5.66 -4.09
CA SER A 229 18.21 -4.41 -3.50
C SER A 229 19.29 -3.74 -4.36
N GLN A 230 20.07 -4.51 -5.13
CA GLN A 230 20.99 -3.98 -6.12
C GLN A 230 20.23 -3.23 -7.23
N ILE A 231 19.16 -3.82 -7.78
CA ILE A 231 18.28 -3.19 -8.79
C ILE A 231 17.71 -1.84 -8.28
N VAL A 232 17.15 -1.81 -7.07
CA VAL A 232 16.60 -0.57 -6.49
C VAL A 232 17.70 0.47 -6.21
N GLN A 233 18.89 0.03 -5.80
CA GLN A 233 20.03 0.93 -5.63
C GLN A 233 20.48 1.56 -6.96
N GLU A 234 20.55 0.78 -8.04
CA GLU A 234 20.87 1.30 -9.38
C GLU A 234 19.81 2.29 -9.89
N GLN A 235 18.52 2.04 -9.60
CA GLN A 235 17.42 2.97 -9.89
C GLN A 235 17.56 4.29 -9.11
N TYR A 236 18.04 4.24 -7.86
CA TYR A 236 18.35 5.45 -7.09
C TYR A 236 19.54 6.22 -7.69
N LEU A 237 20.59 5.52 -8.13
CA LEU A 237 21.75 6.16 -8.77
C LEU A 237 21.38 6.87 -10.08
N GLU A 238 20.59 6.22 -10.94
CA GLU A 238 20.13 6.84 -12.19
C GLU A 238 19.13 7.97 -11.91
N GLY A 239 18.18 7.77 -11.00
CA GLY A 239 17.24 8.81 -10.57
C GLY A 239 17.93 10.06 -10.03
N ALA A 240 18.89 9.91 -9.12
CA ALA A 240 19.71 10.99 -8.57
C ALA A 240 20.50 11.74 -9.67
N LYS A 241 21.01 11.01 -10.67
CA LYS A 241 21.71 11.58 -11.83
C LYS A 241 20.77 12.34 -12.77
N ILE A 242 19.55 11.86 -13.00
CA ILE A 242 18.55 12.51 -13.86
C ILE A 242 18.04 13.81 -13.21
N ILE A 243 17.69 13.76 -11.91
CA ILE A 243 17.25 14.95 -11.17
C ILE A 243 18.39 15.97 -11.01
N GLY A 244 19.64 15.49 -10.86
CA GLY A 244 20.80 16.34 -10.67
C GLY A 244 20.84 16.96 -9.27
N GLY A 245 21.89 17.75 -8.99
CA GLY A 245 22.10 18.33 -7.65
C GLY A 245 22.48 17.31 -6.57
N VAL A 246 22.70 16.04 -6.94
CA VAL A 246 23.17 14.97 -6.05
C VAL A 246 24.58 14.54 -6.49
N THR A 247 25.50 14.45 -5.54
CA THR A 247 26.84 13.87 -5.73
C THR A 247 26.95 12.60 -4.88
N VAL A 248 27.07 11.45 -5.55
CA VAL A 248 27.26 10.15 -4.90
C VAL A 248 28.72 9.99 -4.51
N VAL A 249 29.02 9.91 -3.20
CA VAL A 249 30.38 9.78 -2.67
C VAL A 249 30.71 8.36 -2.19
N ASP A 250 29.70 7.53 -1.91
CA ASP A 250 29.92 6.12 -1.55
C ASP A 250 28.70 5.23 -1.88
N GLN A 251 28.95 3.92 -1.99
CA GLN A 251 27.96 2.87 -2.20
C GLN A 251 28.36 1.65 -1.35
N VAL A 252 27.55 1.31 -0.36
CA VAL A 252 27.93 0.36 0.71
C VAL A 252 26.93 -0.80 0.78
N ALA A 253 27.36 -1.97 0.31
CA ALA A 253 26.61 -3.21 0.52
C ALA A 253 26.66 -3.63 2.00
N TYR A 254 25.58 -4.28 2.48
CA TYR A 254 25.52 -5.01 3.75
C TYR A 254 24.94 -6.40 3.52
N ASN A 255 25.28 -7.35 4.39
CA ASN A 255 24.82 -8.73 4.27
C ASN A 255 23.30 -8.87 4.52
N SER A 256 22.58 -9.44 3.54
CA SER A 256 21.12 -9.61 3.57
C SER A 256 20.60 -10.57 4.66
N VAL A 257 21.46 -11.39 5.27
CA VAL A 257 21.12 -12.17 6.49
C VAL A 257 21.50 -11.47 7.80
N GLY A 258 21.87 -10.19 7.73
CA GLY A 258 22.29 -9.35 8.85
C GLY A 258 23.81 -9.27 9.02
N GLU A 259 24.26 -8.18 9.66
CA GLU A 259 25.67 -7.95 9.99
C GLU A 259 26.01 -8.35 11.42
N THR A 260 27.25 -8.80 11.63
CA THR A 260 27.78 -9.05 12.99
C THR A 260 28.09 -7.75 13.75
N SER A 261 28.35 -6.66 13.02
CA SER A 261 28.49 -5.30 13.55
C SER A 261 28.30 -4.29 12.42
N TRP A 262 27.55 -3.21 12.69
CA TRP A 262 27.37 -2.11 11.74
C TRP A 262 28.43 -1.01 11.88
N LEU A 263 29.32 -1.09 12.87
CA LEU A 263 30.40 -0.11 13.06
C LEU A 263 31.34 0.02 11.84
N PRO A 264 31.73 -1.05 11.11
CA PRO A 264 32.53 -0.90 9.90
C PRO A 264 31.82 -0.11 8.79
N ILE A 265 30.49 -0.30 8.64
CA ILE A 265 29.66 0.43 7.68
C ILE A 265 29.56 1.91 8.10
N ALA A 266 29.19 2.18 9.35
CA ALA A 266 29.11 3.54 9.88
C ALA A 266 30.47 4.29 9.80
N GLN A 267 31.58 3.59 10.07
CA GLN A 267 32.93 4.15 9.96
C GLN A 267 33.32 4.43 8.49
N ARG A 268 32.88 3.61 7.53
CA ARG A 268 33.05 3.88 6.10
C ARG A 268 32.29 5.14 5.69
N LEU A 269 31.01 5.27 6.05
CA LEU A 269 30.22 6.48 5.77
C LEU A 269 30.90 7.75 6.35
N LYS A 270 31.40 7.67 7.58
CA LYS A 270 32.16 8.74 8.24
C LYS A 270 33.46 9.08 7.50
N ASN A 271 34.22 8.09 7.05
CA ASN A 271 35.47 8.28 6.33
C ASN A 271 35.26 8.87 4.92
N SER A 272 34.17 8.48 4.24
CA SER A 272 33.76 8.99 2.93
C SER A 272 33.08 10.37 3.02
N GLY A 273 32.90 10.92 4.23
CA GLY A 273 32.34 12.24 4.47
C GLY A 273 30.85 12.37 4.13
N VAL A 274 30.10 11.26 4.22
CA VAL A 274 28.69 11.16 3.83
C VAL A 274 27.81 12.05 4.73
N ARG A 275 26.96 12.88 4.13
CA ARG A 275 26.00 13.74 4.85
C ARG A 275 24.55 13.33 4.64
N ALA A 276 24.24 12.69 3.51
CA ALA A 276 22.93 12.13 3.23
C ALA A 276 23.04 10.64 2.86
N VAL A 277 22.13 9.81 3.36
CA VAL A 277 22.05 8.38 3.01
C VAL A 277 20.67 8.03 2.50
N SER A 278 20.60 7.16 1.50
CA SER A 278 19.43 6.29 1.36
C SER A 278 19.76 4.82 1.63
N LEU A 279 18.90 4.16 2.42
CA LEU A 279 19.01 2.73 2.69
C LEU A 279 18.03 1.95 1.81
N VAL A 280 18.54 0.95 1.08
CA VAL A 280 17.75 -0.04 0.32
C VAL A 280 17.75 -1.36 1.09
N GLY A 281 16.60 -1.73 1.60
CA GLY A 281 16.47 -2.83 2.56
C GLY A 281 15.13 -2.78 3.28
N VAL A 282 15.14 -3.11 4.57
CA VAL A 282 13.92 -3.31 5.37
C VAL A 282 13.96 -2.51 6.69
N PRO A 283 12.82 -2.10 7.28
CA PRO A 283 12.79 -1.26 8.48
C PRO A 283 13.48 -1.87 9.71
N GLU A 284 13.63 -3.19 9.78
CA GLU A 284 14.32 -3.92 10.86
C GLU A 284 15.83 -3.63 10.93
N VAL A 285 16.47 -3.23 9.82
CA VAL A 285 17.95 -3.08 9.76
C VAL A 285 18.45 -1.65 9.97
N LEU A 286 17.67 -0.62 9.59
CA LEU A 286 18.08 0.79 9.75
C LEU A 286 18.39 1.19 11.21
N PRO A 287 17.66 0.72 12.25
CA PRO A 287 18.04 0.91 13.65
C PRO A 287 19.46 0.46 14.00
N GLN A 288 20.03 -0.51 13.28
CA GLN A 288 21.35 -1.05 13.55
C GLN A 288 22.45 -0.12 12.98
N LEU A 289 22.21 0.43 11.78
CA LEU A 289 23.05 1.48 11.19
C LEU A 289 23.04 2.77 12.02
N THR A 290 21.85 3.25 12.42
CA THR A 290 21.76 4.53 13.13
C THR A 290 22.41 4.51 14.50
N LYS A 291 22.27 3.40 15.26
CA LYS A 291 22.96 3.24 16.55
C LYS A 291 24.48 3.15 16.39
N ALA A 292 24.98 2.54 15.31
CA ALA A 292 26.41 2.52 15.01
C ALA A 292 26.95 3.92 14.62
N LEU A 293 26.13 4.76 13.99
CA LEU A 293 26.45 6.16 13.71
C LEU A 293 26.48 7.01 15.00
N GLU A 294 25.52 6.80 15.91
CA GLU A 294 25.51 7.40 17.26
C GLU A 294 26.74 6.99 18.09
N GLU A 295 27.12 5.70 18.09
CA GLU A 295 28.31 5.20 18.80
C GLU A 295 29.61 5.85 18.31
N LEU A 296 29.67 6.19 17.01
CA LEU A 296 30.80 6.90 16.40
C LEU A 296 30.73 8.43 16.57
N ASP A 297 29.75 8.99 17.27
CA ASP A 297 29.50 10.44 17.36
C ASP A 297 29.47 11.07 15.96
N TYR A 298 28.62 10.53 15.09
CA TYR A 298 28.48 10.97 13.71
C TYR A 298 27.02 11.06 13.26
N SER A 299 26.54 12.28 13.05
CA SER A 299 25.19 12.54 12.56
C SER A 299 25.18 12.77 11.06
N LEU A 300 24.20 12.18 10.38
CA LEU A 300 23.84 12.51 9.00
C LEU A 300 22.81 13.66 9.02
N ASP A 301 22.86 14.55 8.03
CA ASP A 301 21.89 15.66 7.90
C ASP A 301 20.52 15.17 7.39
N LEU A 302 20.53 14.00 6.74
CA LEU A 302 19.39 13.40 6.08
C LEU A 302 19.56 11.88 5.95
N ILE A 303 18.57 11.12 6.44
CA ILE A 303 18.40 9.71 6.11
C ILE A 303 17.06 9.60 5.38
N MET A 304 17.09 9.11 4.15
CA MET A 304 15.92 8.89 3.31
C MET A 304 15.70 7.40 3.07
N VAL A 305 14.47 6.94 3.20
CA VAL A 305 14.09 5.55 2.91
C VAL A 305 12.75 5.50 2.20
N ASP A 306 12.47 4.37 1.56
CA ASP A 306 11.27 4.21 0.73
C ASP A 306 10.05 3.71 1.51
N ALA A 307 8.89 3.68 0.86
CA ALA A 307 7.58 3.51 1.51
C ALA A 307 7.46 2.29 2.43
N GLY A 308 8.19 1.19 2.17
CA GLY A 308 8.25 0.01 3.04
C GLY A 308 8.82 0.27 4.45
N PHE A 309 9.45 1.43 4.68
CA PHE A 309 9.92 1.85 6.01
C PHE A 309 8.82 2.54 6.85
N TYR A 310 7.62 2.76 6.31
CA TYR A 310 6.47 3.19 7.08
C TYR A 310 5.88 2.04 7.90
N ALA A 311 6.60 1.66 8.95
CA ALA A 311 6.30 0.50 9.80
C ALA A 311 6.72 0.75 11.26
N ASP A 312 5.88 0.29 12.21
CA ASP A 312 6.12 0.42 13.66
C ASP A 312 7.45 -0.20 14.12
N VAL A 313 7.98 -1.20 13.39
CA VAL A 313 9.25 -1.86 13.72
C VAL A 313 10.46 -0.92 13.59
N LEU A 314 10.39 0.10 12.71
CA LEU A 314 11.42 1.13 12.63
C LEU A 314 11.48 1.97 13.91
N ILE A 315 10.32 2.41 14.41
CA ILE A 315 10.18 3.23 15.62
C ILE A 315 10.53 2.41 16.86
N THR A 316 9.93 1.23 17.01
CA THR A 316 10.11 0.38 18.20
C THR A 316 11.51 -0.25 18.26
N GLY A 317 12.10 -0.58 17.11
CA GLY A 317 13.48 -1.06 17.00
C GLY A 317 14.52 0.05 17.17
N GLY A 318 14.26 1.25 16.66
CA GLY A 318 15.19 2.39 16.70
C GLY A 318 15.16 3.19 18.00
N GLY A 319 13.98 3.55 18.49
CA GLY A 319 13.84 4.53 19.58
C GLY A 319 14.32 5.91 19.13
N SER A 320 15.22 6.54 19.90
CA SER A 320 15.77 7.86 19.55
C SER A 320 16.69 7.85 18.33
N SER A 321 17.32 6.71 17.99
CA SER A 321 18.33 6.64 16.93
C SER A 321 17.76 6.87 15.52
N VAL A 322 16.42 6.77 15.38
CA VAL A 322 15.71 6.98 14.12
C VAL A 322 14.96 8.32 14.08
N GLU A 323 15.10 9.18 15.08
CA GLU A 323 14.53 10.54 15.05
C GLU A 323 15.09 11.31 13.84
N GLY A 324 14.20 11.92 13.05
CA GLY A 324 14.58 12.63 11.83
C GLY A 324 14.79 11.75 10.58
N VAL A 325 14.64 10.42 10.66
CA VAL A 325 14.55 9.57 9.47
C VAL A 325 13.33 9.97 8.64
N VAL A 326 13.55 10.22 7.35
CA VAL A 326 12.53 10.65 6.39
C VAL A 326 12.16 9.46 5.50
N VAL A 327 10.87 9.19 5.36
CA VAL A 327 10.32 8.15 4.47
C VAL A 327 9.62 8.85 3.30
N ARG A 328 9.91 8.46 2.05
CA ARG A 328 9.02 8.75 0.91
C ARG A 328 7.85 7.77 0.99
N THR A 329 6.62 8.23 0.84
CA THR A 329 5.46 7.34 0.71
C THR A 329 4.42 7.89 -0.26
N SER A 330 3.65 7.00 -0.87
CA SER A 330 2.39 7.33 -1.56
C SER A 330 1.17 6.84 -0.77
N TYR A 331 1.32 6.38 0.48
CA TYR A 331 0.22 5.98 1.37
C TYR A 331 -0.31 7.14 2.20
N ALA A 332 -1.60 7.13 2.52
CA ALA A 332 -2.18 7.98 3.55
C ALA A 332 -1.71 7.52 4.95
N LEU A 333 -1.61 8.44 5.92
CA LEU A 333 -1.01 8.12 7.23
C LEU A 333 -2.05 7.60 8.24
N PHE A 334 -1.67 6.58 9.01
CA PHE A 334 -2.35 6.12 10.24
C PHE A 334 -2.56 7.25 11.24
N GLU A 335 -1.58 8.14 11.38
CA GLU A 335 -1.67 9.32 12.23
C GLU A 335 -2.73 10.34 11.78
N GLU A 336 -3.35 10.13 10.61
CA GLU A 336 -4.34 11.00 9.97
C GLU A 336 -5.66 10.28 9.69
N ALA A 337 -5.91 9.13 10.36
CA ALA A 337 -7.14 8.36 10.25
C ALA A 337 -8.41 9.12 10.70
N ASP A 338 -8.27 10.21 11.45
CA ASP A 338 -9.38 11.10 11.81
C ASP A 338 -9.90 11.91 10.61
N ARG A 339 -9.04 12.19 9.64
CA ARG A 339 -9.36 12.94 8.40
C ARG A 339 -9.37 12.10 7.12
N VAL A 340 -8.78 10.90 7.11
CA VAL A 340 -8.80 9.96 5.96
C VAL A 340 -9.68 8.73 6.27
N PRO A 341 -10.93 8.67 5.78
CA PRO A 341 -11.86 7.59 6.12
C PRO A 341 -11.34 6.19 5.81
N ALA A 342 -10.72 5.96 4.64
CA ALA A 342 -10.16 4.67 4.25
C ALA A 342 -9.11 4.14 5.25
N VAL A 343 -8.28 5.02 5.82
CA VAL A 343 -7.28 4.62 6.81
C VAL A 343 -7.94 4.20 8.12
N ARG A 344 -8.96 4.93 8.58
CA ARG A 344 -9.77 4.50 9.73
C ARG A 344 -10.44 3.16 9.48
N ASP A 345 -11.06 3.00 8.31
CA ASP A 345 -11.78 1.79 7.95
C ASP A 345 -10.82 0.59 7.87
N TYR A 346 -9.58 0.77 7.39
CA TYR A 346 -8.50 -0.24 7.49
C TYR A 346 -8.16 -0.57 8.95
N LEU A 347 -7.92 0.42 9.79
CA LEU A 347 -7.54 0.20 11.19
C LEU A 347 -8.65 -0.51 11.99
N ASP A 348 -9.92 -0.14 11.78
CA ASP A 348 -11.07 -0.81 12.39
C ASP A 348 -11.29 -2.21 11.81
N MET A 349 -11.00 -2.43 10.52
CA MET A 349 -11.01 -3.76 9.90
C MET A 349 -9.95 -4.69 10.52
N MET A 350 -8.69 -4.23 10.60
CA MET A 350 -7.60 -4.97 11.25
C MET A 350 -7.96 -5.31 12.70
N LYS A 351 -8.40 -4.33 13.48
CA LYS A 351 -8.84 -4.49 14.87
C LYS A 351 -10.00 -5.48 15.05
N THR A 352 -10.88 -5.61 14.05
CA THR A 352 -12.05 -6.50 14.12
C THR A 352 -11.71 -7.93 13.71
N TYR A 353 -10.96 -8.09 12.62
CA TYR A 353 -10.78 -9.40 11.96
C TYR A 353 -9.38 -10.00 12.12
N GLN A 354 -8.35 -9.19 12.43
CA GLN A 354 -7.00 -9.67 12.75
C GLN A 354 -6.34 -8.79 13.84
N PRO A 355 -6.87 -8.76 15.08
CA PRO A 355 -6.46 -7.82 16.13
C PRO A 355 -5.02 -7.99 16.65
N SER A 356 -4.35 -9.10 16.32
CA SER A 356 -2.93 -9.34 16.61
C SER A 356 -2.00 -9.09 15.42
N GLY A 357 -2.55 -8.67 14.28
CA GLY A 357 -1.79 -8.47 13.05
C GLY A 357 -0.91 -7.23 13.07
N LYS A 358 0.13 -7.24 12.25
CA LYS A 358 0.95 -6.07 11.96
C LYS A 358 0.18 -5.03 11.14
N VAL A 359 0.33 -3.77 11.52
CA VAL A 359 -0.13 -2.61 10.75
C VAL A 359 1.11 -1.89 10.21
N SER A 360 1.19 -1.72 8.90
CA SER A 360 2.27 -0.99 8.21
C SER A 360 1.77 -0.48 6.85
N GLY A 361 2.55 0.40 6.21
CA GLY A 361 2.25 0.90 4.87
C GLY A 361 2.04 -0.20 3.82
N LEU A 362 2.86 -1.27 3.89
CA LEU A 362 2.71 -2.45 3.03
C LEU A 362 1.39 -3.20 3.31
N GLY A 363 0.93 -3.26 4.56
CA GLY A 363 -0.39 -3.80 4.91
C GLY A 363 -1.57 -3.03 4.28
N MET A 364 -1.47 -1.70 4.17
CA MET A 364 -2.45 -0.90 3.40
C MET A 364 -2.37 -1.16 1.91
N GLN A 365 -1.17 -1.35 1.35
CA GLN A 365 -1.01 -1.65 -0.07
C GLN A 365 -1.58 -3.05 -0.41
N SER A 366 -1.37 -4.04 0.46
CA SER A 366 -2.04 -5.36 0.40
C SER A 366 -3.57 -5.20 0.35
N LEU A 367 -4.15 -4.42 1.28
CA LEU A 367 -5.59 -4.16 1.28
C LEU A 367 -6.07 -3.49 -0.01
N SER A 368 -5.35 -2.50 -0.53
CA SER A 368 -5.70 -1.86 -1.80
C SER A 368 -5.71 -2.88 -2.96
N ALA A 369 -4.81 -3.86 -2.94
CA ALA A 369 -4.76 -4.94 -3.91
C ALA A 369 -5.97 -5.90 -3.77
N PHE A 370 -6.38 -6.21 -2.53
CA PHE A 370 -7.61 -6.95 -2.25
C PHE A 370 -8.88 -6.23 -2.70
N LEU A 371 -8.96 -4.92 -2.49
CA LEU A 371 -10.07 -4.08 -2.98
C LEU A 371 -10.10 -4.02 -4.51
N LEU A 372 -8.94 -3.91 -5.16
CA LEU A 372 -8.79 -3.90 -6.62
C LEU A 372 -9.21 -5.25 -7.22
N PHE A 373 -8.66 -6.36 -6.72
CA PHE A 373 -9.04 -7.72 -7.11
C PHE A 373 -10.54 -7.94 -6.93
N SER A 374 -11.10 -7.56 -5.78
CA SER A 374 -12.50 -7.82 -5.47
C SER A 374 -13.45 -6.99 -6.34
N THR A 375 -13.06 -5.75 -6.68
CA THR A 375 -13.78 -4.90 -7.63
C THR A 375 -13.80 -5.54 -9.02
N ALA A 376 -12.64 -6.00 -9.50
CA ALA A 376 -12.52 -6.72 -10.77
C ALA A 376 -13.29 -8.04 -10.79
N ALA A 377 -13.28 -8.80 -9.68
CA ALA A 377 -14.01 -10.05 -9.55
C ALA A 377 -15.54 -9.86 -9.53
N LYS A 378 -16.04 -8.85 -8.82
CA LYS A 378 -17.46 -8.46 -8.86
C LYS A 378 -17.89 -8.07 -10.28
N ASN A 379 -17.09 -7.26 -10.96
CA ASN A 379 -17.35 -6.86 -12.35
C ASN A 379 -17.30 -8.06 -13.30
N CYS A 380 -16.35 -8.99 -13.09
CA CYS A 380 -16.24 -10.21 -13.87
C CYS A 380 -17.48 -11.11 -13.72
N VAL A 381 -17.97 -11.33 -12.49
CA VAL A 381 -19.23 -12.07 -12.25
C VAL A 381 -20.41 -11.45 -13.02
N VAL A 382 -20.51 -10.12 -13.04
CA VAL A 382 -21.57 -9.40 -13.79
C VAL A 382 -21.39 -9.54 -15.31
N ASN A 383 -20.18 -9.31 -15.81
CA ASN A 383 -19.92 -9.19 -17.25
C ASN A 383 -19.73 -10.54 -17.96
N ASN A 384 -19.38 -11.60 -17.22
CA ASN A 384 -19.08 -12.94 -17.74
C ASN A 384 -20.11 -13.99 -17.31
N ALA A 385 -21.39 -13.60 -17.25
CA ALA A 385 -22.54 -14.48 -16.98
C ALA A 385 -22.42 -15.35 -15.71
N GLY A 386 -21.82 -14.79 -14.64
CA GLY A 386 -21.59 -15.47 -13.37
C GLY A 386 -20.29 -16.28 -13.28
N LEU A 387 -19.52 -16.44 -14.36
CA LEU A 387 -18.29 -17.23 -14.36
C LEU A 387 -17.06 -16.36 -14.05
N LEU A 388 -16.39 -16.63 -12.93
CA LEU A 388 -15.04 -16.14 -12.70
C LEU A 388 -14.03 -16.93 -13.53
N THR A 389 -13.23 -16.20 -14.32
CA THR A 389 -11.97 -16.69 -14.88
C THR A 389 -10.84 -15.70 -14.57
N ARG A 390 -9.61 -16.17 -14.44
CA ARG A 390 -8.41 -15.33 -14.24
C ARG A 390 -8.24 -14.31 -15.37
N SER A 391 -8.50 -14.74 -16.61
CA SER A 391 -8.49 -13.88 -17.81
C SER A 391 -9.53 -12.76 -17.76
N CYS A 392 -10.70 -13.02 -17.17
CA CYS A 392 -11.76 -12.03 -16.97
C CYS A 392 -11.41 -11.04 -15.86
N ILE A 393 -10.80 -11.48 -14.74
CA ILE A 393 -10.22 -10.56 -13.74
C ILE A 393 -9.22 -9.60 -14.40
N ALA A 394 -8.25 -10.13 -15.15
CA ALA A 394 -7.24 -9.34 -15.84
C ALA A 394 -7.84 -8.30 -16.82
N GLN A 395 -8.93 -8.66 -17.52
CA GLN A 395 -9.66 -7.76 -18.40
C GLN A 395 -10.47 -6.69 -17.66
N GLU A 396 -10.93 -6.93 -16.44
CA GLU A 396 -11.58 -5.90 -15.62
C GLU A 396 -10.56 -4.95 -14.98
N ILE A 397 -9.39 -5.45 -14.53
CA ILE A 397 -8.31 -4.61 -13.99
C ILE A 397 -7.73 -3.68 -15.06
N SER A 398 -7.55 -4.16 -16.31
CA SER A 398 -7.00 -3.34 -17.40
C SER A 398 -7.87 -2.12 -17.79
N LYS A 399 -9.12 -2.07 -17.33
CA LYS A 399 -10.03 -0.91 -17.50
C LYS A 399 -9.84 0.16 -16.42
N ILE A 400 -9.12 -0.13 -15.34
CA ILE A 400 -8.97 0.74 -14.17
C ILE A 400 -7.71 1.59 -14.36
N SER A 401 -7.88 2.79 -14.95
CA SER A 401 -6.79 3.77 -15.15
C SER A 401 -6.61 4.73 -13.98
N GLU A 402 -7.51 4.72 -13.01
CA GLU A 402 -7.53 5.61 -11.84
C GLU A 402 -7.87 4.79 -10.60
N TRP A 403 -6.94 4.72 -9.63
CA TRP A 403 -7.11 3.96 -8.40
C TRP A 403 -6.44 4.65 -7.20
N THR A 404 -7.16 4.72 -6.08
CA THR A 404 -6.70 5.27 -4.78
C THR A 404 -6.85 4.26 -3.62
N GLY A 405 -7.41 3.08 -3.88
CA GLY A 405 -7.75 2.10 -2.85
C GLY A 405 -8.78 2.59 -1.83
N GLY A 406 -9.71 3.46 -2.22
CA GLY A 406 -10.65 4.11 -1.29
C GLY A 406 -10.12 5.41 -0.65
N GLY A 407 -8.93 5.86 -1.06
CA GLY A 407 -8.15 6.92 -0.40
C GLY A 407 -7.03 6.40 0.52
N LEU A 408 -6.67 5.11 0.43
CA LEU A 408 -5.51 4.54 1.13
C LEU A 408 -4.17 5.04 0.58
N HIS A 409 -4.14 5.44 -0.69
CA HIS A 409 -2.92 5.91 -1.36
C HIS A 409 -3.23 6.94 -2.45
N ALA A 410 -2.18 7.62 -2.92
CA ALA A 410 -2.22 8.55 -4.02
C ALA A 410 -2.66 7.89 -5.34
N LEU A 411 -3.20 8.69 -6.26
CA LEU A 411 -3.73 8.22 -7.54
C LEU A 411 -2.68 7.45 -8.36
N SER A 412 -3.07 6.28 -8.87
CA SER A 412 -2.26 5.42 -9.74
C SER A 412 -3.10 4.80 -10.86
N SER A 413 -2.46 4.13 -11.81
CA SER A 413 -3.14 3.38 -12.88
C SER A 413 -2.70 1.91 -12.91
N PRO A 414 -3.41 1.01 -12.19
CA PRO A 414 -3.13 -0.43 -12.26
C PRO A 414 -3.33 -0.99 -13.68
N GLY A 415 -4.31 -0.48 -14.43
CA GLY A 415 -4.63 -0.97 -15.77
C GLY A 415 -3.60 -0.62 -16.86
N THR A 416 -2.76 0.40 -16.65
CA THR A 416 -1.65 0.75 -17.56
C THR A 416 -0.26 0.52 -16.95
N ASN A 417 -0.18 -0.08 -15.76
CA ASN A 417 1.05 -0.27 -14.97
C ASN A 417 1.84 1.05 -14.74
N GLN A 418 1.13 2.19 -14.62
CA GLN A 418 1.77 3.50 -14.42
C GLN A 418 1.83 3.84 -12.92
N PRO A 419 3.04 4.13 -12.38
CA PRO A 419 3.22 4.53 -10.98
C PRO A 419 2.57 5.89 -10.71
N SER A 420 2.34 6.19 -9.44
CA SER A 420 1.84 7.51 -9.04
C SER A 420 2.90 8.61 -9.24
N PRO A 421 2.57 9.75 -9.87
CA PRO A 421 3.40 10.97 -9.87
C PRO A 421 3.33 11.73 -8.53
N CYS A 422 2.60 11.17 -7.55
CA CYS A 422 2.24 11.81 -6.30
C CYS A 422 2.90 11.13 -5.11
N TYR A 423 3.51 11.94 -4.24
CA TYR A 423 4.26 11.49 -3.07
C TYR A 423 4.00 12.38 -1.85
N GLN A 424 4.39 11.85 -0.70
CA GLN A 424 4.55 12.56 0.56
C GLN A 424 5.92 12.21 1.12
N MET A 425 6.54 13.16 1.82
CA MET A 425 7.65 12.91 2.73
C MET A 425 7.09 12.92 4.15
N ILE A 426 7.32 11.85 4.90
CA ILE A 426 6.98 11.74 6.31
C ILE A 426 8.28 11.60 7.12
N VAL A 427 8.27 11.99 8.39
CA VAL A 427 9.45 11.95 9.27
C VAL A 427 9.11 11.29 10.59
N VAL A 428 10.04 10.46 11.09
CA VAL A 428 9.98 9.96 12.46
C VAL A 428 10.28 11.11 13.41
N LYS A 429 9.31 11.46 14.25
CA LYS A 429 9.38 12.60 15.18
C LYS A 429 8.72 12.28 16.51
N ASN A 430 9.46 12.39 17.60
CA ASN A 430 9.05 12.00 18.95
C ASN A 430 8.45 10.57 19.02
N GLY A 431 9.03 9.62 18.29
CA GLY A 431 8.58 8.22 18.28
C GLY A 431 7.22 7.97 17.59
N LYS A 432 6.87 8.79 16.60
CA LYS A 432 5.72 8.61 15.68
C LYS A 432 6.13 9.03 14.27
N PHE A 433 5.41 8.61 13.23
CA PHE A 433 5.55 9.28 11.95
C PHE A 433 4.74 10.57 11.95
N SER A 434 5.18 11.52 11.14
CA SER A 434 4.49 12.80 10.96
C SER A 434 4.74 13.33 9.55
N ARG A 435 3.72 13.93 8.94
CA ARG A 435 3.82 14.55 7.63
C ARG A 435 4.83 15.70 7.62
N MET A 436 5.82 15.63 6.74
CA MET A 436 6.88 16.62 6.55
C MET A 436 6.68 17.45 5.29
N TYR A 437 6.28 16.82 4.17
CA TYR A 437 5.97 17.52 2.92
C TYR A 437 4.96 16.75 2.06
N PRO A 438 3.96 17.42 1.46
CA PRO A 438 3.48 18.76 1.85
C PRO A 438 2.90 18.72 3.27
N PRO A 439 3.04 19.77 4.09
CA PRO A 439 2.33 19.84 5.38
C PRO A 439 0.82 19.95 5.17
N LEU A 440 0.01 19.63 6.20
CA LEU A 440 -1.46 19.66 6.11
C LEU A 440 -2.04 21.03 5.74
N GLU A 441 -1.41 22.10 6.21
CA GLU A 441 -1.76 23.49 5.90
C GLU A 441 -0.58 24.14 5.13
N PRO A 442 -0.45 23.89 3.82
CA PRO A 442 0.71 24.32 3.04
C PRO A 442 0.70 25.83 2.78
N THR A 443 1.75 26.50 3.24
CA THR A 443 1.97 27.93 3.00
C THR A 443 2.37 28.20 1.55
N ALA A 444 2.41 29.47 1.16
CA ALA A 444 2.96 29.88 -0.13
C ALA A 444 4.45 29.50 -0.30
N ALA A 445 5.21 29.35 0.79
CA ALA A 445 6.59 28.90 0.75
C ALA A 445 6.69 27.38 0.49
N ASP A 446 5.82 26.57 1.13
CA ASP A 446 5.76 25.13 0.90
C ASP A 446 5.36 24.81 -0.55
N ARG A 447 4.38 25.55 -1.08
CA ARG A 447 3.94 25.49 -2.49
C ARG A 447 5.01 25.98 -3.48
N ALA A 448 5.94 26.83 -3.05
CA ALA A 448 7.04 27.34 -3.89
C ALA A 448 8.34 26.52 -3.77
N LEU A 449 8.42 25.55 -2.85
CA LEU A 449 9.62 24.77 -2.56
C LEU A 449 10.14 24.00 -3.79
N ILE A 450 9.23 23.39 -4.54
CA ILE A 450 9.51 22.65 -5.77
C ILE A 450 8.57 23.21 -6.84
N PRO A 451 9.02 24.14 -7.72
CA PRO A 451 8.12 24.89 -8.60
C PRO A 451 7.31 24.07 -9.63
N THR A 452 7.65 22.80 -9.84
CA THR A 452 6.93 21.87 -10.71
C THR A 452 5.87 21.04 -9.98
N VAL A 453 5.83 21.10 -8.64
CA VAL A 453 4.90 20.30 -7.82
C VAL A 453 3.60 21.05 -7.58
N GLU A 454 2.50 20.40 -7.91
CA GLU A 454 1.17 20.74 -7.41
C GLU A 454 0.97 20.12 -6.02
N ILE A 455 0.56 20.94 -5.04
CA ILE A 455 0.09 20.46 -3.74
C ILE A 455 -1.44 20.40 -3.77
N THR A 456 -1.97 19.19 -3.88
CA THR A 456 -3.42 18.90 -4.01
C THR A 456 -4.19 19.17 -2.72
N GLU A 457 -5.52 19.23 -2.80
CA GLU A 457 -6.39 19.49 -1.64
C GLU A 457 -6.41 18.34 -0.62
N ASP A 458 -6.29 17.09 -1.08
CA ASP A 458 -6.17 15.89 -0.23
C ASP A 458 -4.76 15.70 0.37
N GLY A 459 -3.78 16.48 -0.12
CA GLY A 459 -2.47 16.65 0.50
C GLY A 459 -1.35 15.81 -0.12
N TRP A 460 -1.33 15.63 -1.43
CA TRP A 460 -0.19 15.06 -2.15
C TRP A 460 0.68 16.15 -2.75
N ALA A 461 1.98 15.86 -2.89
CA ALA A 461 2.85 16.56 -3.82
C ALA A 461 2.86 15.77 -5.14
N CYS A 462 2.21 16.28 -6.17
CA CYS A 462 2.09 15.65 -7.48
C CYS A 462 2.88 16.42 -8.54
N ASP A 463 3.67 15.70 -9.36
CA ASP A 463 4.45 16.29 -10.44
C ASP A 463 4.78 15.22 -11.49
N GLU A 464 4.12 15.23 -12.64
CA GLU A 464 4.39 14.30 -13.74
C GLU A 464 5.87 14.28 -14.17
N SER A 465 6.61 15.37 -13.98
CA SER A 465 8.04 15.43 -14.27
C SER A 465 8.93 14.79 -13.19
N THR A 466 8.36 14.14 -12.18
CA THR A 466 9.09 13.20 -11.30
C THR A 466 9.05 11.76 -11.81
N LEU A 467 8.09 11.41 -12.68
CA LEU A 467 8.06 10.10 -13.33
C LEU A 467 9.12 10.05 -14.43
N VAL A 468 10.32 9.63 -14.06
CA VAL A 468 11.44 9.55 -14.99
C VAL A 468 11.54 8.14 -15.60
N PRO A 469 11.61 8.02 -16.94
CA PRO A 469 12.05 6.80 -17.58
C PRO A 469 13.51 6.54 -17.21
N LEU A 470 13.80 5.31 -16.80
CA LEU A 470 15.15 4.83 -16.51
C LEU A 470 15.62 3.91 -17.64
N VAL A 471 16.88 4.04 -18.05
CA VAL A 471 17.45 3.33 -19.21
C VAL A 471 18.58 2.36 -18.86
N GLY A 472 18.90 2.20 -17.57
CA GLY A 472 19.75 1.13 -17.06
C GLY A 472 19.21 -0.28 -17.30
N ASP A 473 20.08 -1.27 -17.13
CA ASP A 473 19.70 -2.68 -17.10
C ASP A 473 19.27 -3.03 -15.67
N TYR A 474 17.97 -3.25 -15.49
CA TYR A 474 17.36 -3.53 -14.18
C TYR A 474 16.96 -5.01 -14.03
N GLY A 475 17.54 -5.89 -14.84
CA GLY A 475 17.25 -7.32 -14.87
C GLY A 475 16.33 -7.71 -16.02
N ASP A 476 16.27 -9.02 -16.27
CA ASP A 476 15.56 -9.59 -17.40
C ASP A 476 14.03 -9.54 -17.22
N VAL A 477 13.35 -8.85 -18.12
CA VAL A 477 11.88 -8.83 -18.20
C VAL A 477 11.31 -10.07 -18.90
N SER A 478 12.11 -10.80 -19.68
CA SER A 478 11.63 -11.84 -20.59
C SER A 478 11.06 -13.07 -19.88
N VAL A 479 11.57 -13.39 -18.69
CA VAL A 479 11.05 -14.48 -17.85
C VAL A 479 9.66 -14.20 -17.26
N GLY A 480 9.28 -12.91 -17.16
CA GLY A 480 7.94 -12.46 -16.79
C GLY A 480 6.99 -12.29 -17.99
N LYS A 481 7.42 -12.66 -19.21
CA LYS A 481 6.55 -12.63 -20.40
C LYS A 481 5.99 -14.01 -20.67
N ILE A 482 4.69 -14.06 -21.01
CA ILE A 482 4.06 -15.29 -21.45
C ILE A 482 4.71 -15.69 -22.79
N PRO A 483 5.28 -16.90 -22.92
CA PRO A 483 5.86 -17.35 -24.19
C PRO A 483 4.81 -17.40 -25.31
N ASN A 484 5.14 -16.82 -26.47
CA ASN A 484 4.31 -16.83 -27.68
C ASN A 484 4.32 -18.19 -28.39
#